data_AF-A0A3B9UDU2-F1
#
_entry.id   AF-A0A3B9UDU2-F1
#
_cell.length_a   1.000
_cell.length_b   1.000
_cell.length_c   1.000
_cell.angle_alpha   90.00
_cell.angle_beta   90.00
_cell.angle_gamma   90.00
#
_symmetry.space_group_name_H-M   'P 1'
#
loop_
_entity.id
_entity.type
_entity.pdbx_description
1 polymer ?
#
loop_
_entity_poly.entity_id
_entity_poly.type
_entity_poly.pdbx_seq_one_letter_code
_entity_poly.pdbx_strand_id
1 'polypeptide(L)'
;SSLLVILFFGLMLRNPQLFFRGFLQRWINMDVVKSLLGDFQLITRESAFIVRTFFFVVFGFSIALSSLTKGSTIFVSALVVVGLLYWRVVAVKALMPNSDRIIRYMAPRGLITILLFYSIPPELSIAGFDRGLLLYVILASNVYMAWGMVRNRSLSEDKTLRQVLQETGSVDPGAGPDSVDPVGDK
;
A
#
# COMPACT_ATOMS: atom_id res chain seq x y z
N SER A 1 11.22 16.10 -13.67
CA SER A 1 10.09 15.18 -13.40
C SER A 1 9.22 15.73 -12.28
N SER A 2 8.01 16.17 -12.59
CA SER A 2 7.01 16.66 -11.62
C SER A 2 6.73 15.67 -10.48
N LEU A 3 6.81 14.36 -10.76
CA LEU A 3 6.65 13.29 -9.76
C LEU A 3 7.75 13.27 -8.68
N LEU A 4 8.99 13.57 -9.04
CA LEU A 4 10.11 13.62 -8.09
C LEU A 4 9.96 14.84 -7.18
N VAL A 5 9.53 15.98 -7.74
CA VAL A 5 9.27 17.21 -6.99
C VAL A 5 8.14 17.03 -5.99
N ILE A 6 7.00 16.44 -6.38
CA ILE A 6 5.89 16.18 -5.44
C ILE A 6 6.27 15.16 -4.36
N LEU A 7 7.11 14.17 -4.68
CA LEU A 7 7.63 13.23 -3.69
C LEU A 7 8.53 13.94 -2.68
N PHE A 8 9.48 14.75 -3.15
CA PHE A 8 10.41 15.49 -2.30
C PHE A 8 9.66 16.47 -1.39
N PHE A 9 8.69 17.20 -1.96
CA PHE A 9 7.80 18.09 -1.22
C PHE A 9 6.99 17.35 -0.14
N GLY A 10 6.37 16.21 -0.48
CA GLY A 10 5.63 15.39 0.48
C GLY A 10 6.53 14.84 1.60
N LEU A 11 7.78 14.49 1.29
CA LEU A 11 8.77 14.05 2.27
C LEU A 11 9.20 15.20 3.20
N MET A 12 9.35 16.41 2.66
CA MET A 12 9.68 17.62 3.40
C MET A 12 8.56 18.00 4.39
N LEU A 13 7.30 17.95 3.95
CA LEU A 13 6.13 18.24 4.80
C LEU A 13 5.91 17.19 5.89
N ARG A 14 6.18 15.90 5.61
CA ARG A 14 6.03 14.82 6.58
C ARG A 14 7.10 14.85 7.68
N ASN A 15 8.25 15.46 7.41
CA ASN A 15 9.34 15.54 8.37
C ASN A 15 9.75 16.98 8.67
N PRO A 16 8.83 17.80 9.23
CA PRO A 16 9.06 19.23 9.34
C PRO A 16 10.21 19.57 10.30
N GLN A 17 10.44 18.75 11.33
CA GLN A 17 11.52 18.95 12.31
C GLN A 17 12.93 18.80 11.71
N LEU A 18 13.09 18.01 10.66
CA LEU A 18 14.39 17.76 10.02
C LEU A 18 14.72 18.80 8.94
N PHE A 19 13.69 19.37 8.31
CA PHE A 19 13.84 20.34 7.21
C PHE A 19 13.66 21.81 7.65
N PHE A 20 12.86 22.09 8.67
CA PHE A 20 12.57 23.44 9.16
C PHE A 20 13.28 23.70 10.49
N ARG A 21 14.62 23.72 10.49
CA ARG A 21 15.41 24.12 11.68
C ARG A 21 15.83 25.60 11.59
N GLY A 22 15.64 26.37 12.66
CA GLY A 22 16.10 27.77 12.76
C GLY A 22 15.01 28.82 12.50
N PHE A 23 15.31 29.84 11.69
CA PHE A 23 14.45 31.02 11.47
C PHE A 23 13.02 30.68 11.00
N LEU A 24 12.88 29.60 10.22
CA LEU A 24 11.62 29.20 9.60
C LEU A 24 10.63 28.55 10.59
N GLN A 25 11.11 28.07 11.75
CA GLN A 25 10.26 27.52 12.82
C GLN A 25 9.41 28.60 13.51
N ARG A 26 9.89 29.85 13.52
CA ARG A 26 9.21 30.99 14.16
C ARG A 26 8.00 31.49 13.35
N TRP A 27 7.94 31.15 12.06
CA TRP A 27 6.86 31.54 11.14
C TRP A 27 5.82 30.43 10.93
N ILE A 28 6.06 29.24 11.47
CA ILE A 28 5.33 28.05 11.09
C ILE A 28 4.72 27.41 12.35
N ASN A 29 3.40 27.44 12.44
CA ASN A 29 2.66 26.86 13.57
C ASN A 29 2.63 25.34 13.42
N MET A 30 3.46 24.64 14.20
CA MET A 30 3.58 23.17 14.14
C MET A 30 2.22 22.46 14.28
N ASP A 31 1.35 22.94 15.16
CA ASP A 31 0.04 22.33 15.39
C ASP A 31 -0.91 22.45 14.19
N VAL A 32 -0.95 23.63 13.57
CA VAL A 32 -1.76 23.88 12.37
C VAL A 32 -1.23 23.07 11.19
N VAL A 33 0.10 23.06 10.98
CA VAL A 33 0.73 22.28 9.90
C VAL A 33 0.47 20.79 10.06
N LYS A 34 0.54 20.27 11.29
CA LYS A 34 0.29 18.85 11.58
C LYS A 34 -1.17 18.47 11.34
N SER A 35 -2.12 19.32 11.75
CA SER A 35 -3.55 19.13 11.50
C SER A 35 -3.85 19.11 9.99
N LEU A 36 -3.42 20.14 9.27
CA LEU A 36 -3.63 20.24 7.82
C LEU A 36 -2.97 19.10 7.07
N LEU A 37 -1.75 18.70 7.46
CA LEU A 37 -1.07 17.57 6.83
C LEU A 37 -1.85 16.27 7.02
N GLY A 38 -2.46 16.06 8.18
CA GLY A 38 -3.35 14.92 8.44
C GLY A 38 -4.52 14.88 7.45
N ASP A 39 -5.19 16.02 7.29
CA ASP A 39 -6.32 16.15 6.36
C ASP A 39 -5.89 15.96 4.90
N PHE A 40 -4.78 16.59 4.49
CA PHE A 40 -4.22 16.41 3.15
C PHE A 40 -3.83 14.95 2.87
N GLN A 41 -3.24 14.25 3.85
CA GLN A 41 -2.89 12.84 3.72
C GLN A 41 -4.14 11.95 3.62
N LEU A 42 -5.20 12.27 4.36
CA LEU A 42 -6.49 11.59 4.25
C LEU A 42 -7.07 11.75 2.85
N ILE A 43 -7.20 12.99 2.38
CA ILE A 43 -7.73 13.31 1.05
C ILE A 43 -6.88 12.66 -0.04
N THR A 44 -5.55 12.69 0.08
CA THR A 44 -4.64 12.04 -0.88
C THR A 44 -4.81 10.53 -0.87
N ARG A 45 -4.97 9.90 0.31
CA ARG A 45 -5.20 8.45 0.44
C ARG A 45 -6.53 8.03 -0.17
N GLU A 46 -7.58 8.81 0.08
CA GLU A 46 -8.92 8.59 -0.49
C GLU A 46 -8.92 8.80 -2.00
N SER A 47 -8.29 9.88 -2.49
CA SER A 47 -8.15 10.17 -3.91
C SER A 47 -7.35 9.07 -4.62
N ALA A 48 -6.25 8.59 -4.02
CA ALA A 48 -5.48 7.47 -4.58
C ALA A 48 -6.27 6.16 -4.62
N PHE A 49 -7.24 5.98 -3.71
CA PHE A 49 -8.17 4.86 -3.76
C PHE A 49 -9.16 5.01 -4.94
N ILE A 50 -9.72 6.21 -5.16
CA ILE A 50 -10.60 6.48 -6.30
C ILE A 50 -9.86 6.26 -7.63
N VAL A 51 -8.66 6.81 -7.77
CA VAL A 51 -7.82 6.64 -8.97
C VAL A 51 -7.53 5.16 -9.23
N ARG A 52 -7.26 4.37 -8.18
CA ARG A 52 -7.06 2.91 -8.30
C ARG A 52 -8.29 2.22 -8.88
N THR A 53 -9.47 2.52 -8.35
CA THR A 53 -10.73 1.91 -8.81
C THR A 53 -11.03 2.31 -10.24
N PHE A 54 -10.98 3.61 -10.57
CA PHE A 54 -11.21 4.11 -11.92
C PHE A 54 -10.23 3.51 -12.93
N PHE A 55 -8.96 3.46 -12.56
CA PHE A 55 -7.93 2.85 -13.40
C PHE A 55 -8.25 1.40 -13.75
N PHE A 56 -8.65 0.59 -12.76
CA PHE A 56 -9.02 -0.80 -13.01
C PHE A 56 -10.29 -0.96 -13.83
N VAL A 57 -11.28 -0.07 -13.64
CA VAL A 57 -12.51 -0.07 -14.45
C VAL A 57 -12.22 0.29 -15.91
N VAL A 58 -11.49 1.38 -16.15
CA VAL A 58 -11.11 1.82 -17.50
C VAL A 58 -10.21 0.78 -18.17
N PHE A 59 -9.23 0.23 -17.44
CA PHE A 59 -8.39 -0.84 -17.93
C PHE A 59 -9.20 -2.09 -18.27
N GLY A 60 -10.12 -2.49 -17.40
CA GLY A 60 -11.02 -3.63 -17.63
C GLY A 60 -11.91 -3.45 -18.86
N PHE A 61 -12.39 -2.23 -19.12
CA PHE A 61 -13.17 -1.90 -20.31
C PHE A 61 -12.32 -1.84 -21.59
N SER A 62 -11.07 -1.39 -21.50
CA SER A 62 -10.15 -1.30 -22.64
C SER A 62 -9.72 -2.67 -23.21
N ILE A 63 -10.06 -3.76 -22.53
CA ILE A 63 -9.61 -5.10 -22.86
C ILE A 63 -10.57 -5.80 -23.84
N ALA A 64 -10.02 -6.43 -24.89
CA ALA A 64 -10.76 -7.31 -25.78
C ALA A 64 -10.79 -8.75 -25.27
N LEU A 65 -11.95 -9.21 -24.77
CA LEU A 65 -12.16 -10.58 -24.27
C LEU A 65 -11.92 -11.67 -25.35
N SER A 66 -11.96 -11.30 -26.63
CA SER A 66 -11.71 -12.20 -27.75
C SER A 66 -10.31 -12.83 -27.75
N SER A 67 -9.35 -12.23 -27.06
CA SER A 67 -7.98 -12.76 -26.95
C SER A 67 -7.83 -13.83 -25.85
N LEU A 68 -8.84 -14.04 -24.99
CA LEU A 68 -8.83 -15.02 -23.89
C LEU A 68 -9.16 -16.45 -24.36
N THR A 69 -9.78 -16.62 -25.53
CA THR A 69 -10.37 -17.91 -25.91
C THR A 69 -9.36 -18.90 -26.47
N LYS A 70 -8.11 -18.48 -26.71
CA LYS A 70 -7.02 -19.39 -27.11
C LYS A 70 -6.44 -20.09 -25.88
N GLY A 71 -6.84 -21.34 -25.65
CA GLY A 71 -6.38 -22.15 -24.50
C GLY A 71 -4.85 -22.28 -24.38
N SER A 72 -4.11 -22.22 -25.50
CA SER A 72 -2.63 -22.24 -25.49
C SER A 72 -2.01 -21.01 -24.80
N THR A 73 -2.69 -19.86 -24.81
CA THR A 73 -2.18 -18.60 -24.23
C THR A 73 -2.27 -18.62 -22.70
N ILE A 74 -3.24 -19.37 -22.14
CA ILE A 74 -3.47 -19.48 -20.70
C ILE A 74 -2.25 -20.08 -20.00
N PHE A 75 -1.73 -21.21 -20.51
CA PHE A 75 -0.60 -21.90 -19.91
C PHE A 75 0.68 -21.04 -19.89
N VAL A 76 0.99 -20.41 -21.03
CA VAL A 76 2.16 -19.51 -21.15
C VAL A 76 2.02 -18.32 -20.18
N SER A 77 0.83 -17.74 -20.10
CA SER A 77 0.58 -16.63 -19.17
C SER A 77 0.72 -17.00 -17.70
N ALA A 78 0.25 -18.19 -17.31
CA ALA A 78 0.36 -18.68 -15.94
C ALA A 78 1.83 -18.89 -15.56
N LEU A 79 2.63 -19.46 -16.48
CA LEU A 79 4.07 -19.65 -16.26
C LEU A 79 4.80 -18.31 -16.10
N VAL A 80 4.47 -17.30 -16.92
CA VAL A 80 5.02 -15.95 -16.82
C VAL A 80 4.65 -15.30 -15.49
N VAL A 81 3.39 -15.41 -15.05
CA VAL A 81 2.94 -14.87 -13.75
C VAL A 81 3.71 -15.50 -12.59
N VAL A 82 3.83 -16.83 -12.59
CA VAL A 82 4.58 -17.55 -11.56
C VAL A 82 6.05 -17.15 -11.58
N GLY A 83 6.66 -17.06 -12.77
CA GLY A 83 8.04 -16.61 -12.94
C GLY A 83 8.27 -15.18 -12.42
N LEU A 84 7.37 -14.25 -12.71
CA LEU A 84 7.43 -12.87 -12.22
C LEU A 84 7.26 -12.79 -10.69
N LEU A 85 6.34 -13.57 -10.12
CA LEU A 85 6.15 -13.65 -8.66
C LEU A 85 7.37 -14.27 -7.98
N TYR A 86 7.92 -15.34 -8.54
CA TYR A 86 9.11 -16.01 -8.04
C TYR A 86 10.34 -15.10 -8.09
N TRP A 87 10.61 -14.49 -9.25
CA TRP A 87 11.73 -13.56 -9.43
C TRP A 87 11.65 -12.40 -8.44
N ARG A 88 10.44 -11.88 -8.20
CA ARG A 88 10.24 -10.83 -7.18
C ARG A 88 10.67 -11.31 -5.79
N VAL A 89 10.22 -12.49 -5.35
CA VAL A 89 10.58 -13.02 -4.03
C VAL A 89 12.09 -13.21 -3.92
N VAL A 90 12.72 -13.76 -4.97
CA VAL A 90 14.17 -13.92 -5.03
C VAL A 90 14.90 -12.58 -4.95
N ALA A 91 14.49 -11.59 -5.74
CA ALA A 91 15.11 -10.26 -5.76
C ALA A 91 15.03 -9.57 -4.38
N VAL A 92 13.88 -9.66 -3.70
CA VAL A 92 13.73 -9.09 -2.35
C VAL A 92 14.58 -9.84 -1.33
N LYS A 93 14.60 -11.18 -1.40
CA LYS A 93 15.39 -12.01 -0.48
C LYS A 93 16.90 -11.83 -0.69
N ALA A 94 17.34 -11.59 -1.93
CA ALA A 94 18.73 -11.30 -2.27
C ALA A 94 19.19 -9.94 -1.72
N LEU A 95 18.34 -8.92 -1.76
CA LEU A 95 18.68 -7.58 -1.24
C LEU A 95 18.57 -7.49 0.29
N MET A 96 17.63 -8.22 0.90
CA MET A 96 17.34 -8.15 2.33
C MET A 96 16.98 -9.54 2.89
N PRO A 97 17.97 -10.34 3.36
CA PRO A 97 17.77 -11.73 3.76
C PRO A 97 16.85 -11.94 4.97
N ASN A 98 16.77 -10.96 5.87
CA ASN A 98 16.14 -11.10 7.20
C ASN A 98 14.81 -10.36 7.36
N SER A 99 14.13 -10.00 6.26
CA SER A 99 12.94 -9.16 6.33
C SER A 99 11.72 -9.75 5.62
N ASP A 100 11.21 -10.85 6.17
CA ASP A 100 9.91 -11.43 5.79
C ASP A 100 8.76 -10.41 5.93
N ARG A 101 8.92 -9.45 6.84
CA ARG A 101 7.99 -8.31 6.99
C ARG A 101 8.02 -7.41 5.76
N ILE A 102 9.19 -7.10 5.20
CA ILE A 102 9.31 -6.22 4.03
C ILE A 102 8.70 -6.88 2.79
N ILE A 103 8.83 -8.20 2.61
CA ILE A 103 8.18 -8.94 1.52
C ILE A 103 6.66 -8.71 1.54
N ARG A 104 6.06 -8.66 2.72
CA ARG A 104 4.61 -8.45 2.90
C ARG A 104 4.17 -7.02 2.59
N TYR A 105 5.00 -6.01 2.90
CA TYR A 105 4.70 -4.60 2.64
C TYR A 105 5.01 -4.17 1.20
N MET A 106 5.88 -4.91 0.50
CA MET A 106 6.13 -4.75 -0.93
C MET A 106 5.06 -5.46 -1.78
N ALA A 107 3.79 -5.29 -1.42
CA ALA A 107 2.67 -5.82 -2.18
C ALA A 107 2.68 -5.23 -3.62
N PRO A 108 2.25 -6.01 -4.64
CA PRO A 108 2.22 -5.55 -6.02
C PRO A 108 1.41 -4.24 -6.12
N ARG A 109 2.02 -3.11 -6.49
CA ARG A 109 1.30 -1.85 -6.70
C ARG A 109 0.71 -1.82 -8.11
N GLY A 110 -0.16 -2.79 -8.40
CA GLY A 110 -0.59 -3.24 -9.75
C GLY A 110 -0.78 -2.14 -10.81
N LEU A 111 -1.22 -0.95 -10.40
CA LEU A 111 -1.29 0.24 -11.23
C LEU A 111 0.01 0.56 -12.01
N ILE A 112 1.17 0.58 -11.34
CA ILE A 112 2.44 0.96 -11.99
C ILE A 112 2.86 -0.08 -13.04
N THR A 113 2.71 -1.36 -12.72
CA THR A 113 3.05 -2.46 -13.65
C THR A 113 2.23 -2.37 -14.93
N ILE A 114 0.94 -2.05 -14.82
CA ILE A 114 0.04 -1.92 -15.97
C ILE A 114 0.43 -0.71 -16.83
N LEU A 115 0.73 0.43 -16.21
CA LEU A 115 1.19 1.62 -16.93
C LEU A 115 2.51 1.39 -17.66
N LEU A 116 3.44 0.67 -17.02
CA LEU A 116 4.74 0.34 -17.64
C LEU A 116 4.56 -0.56 -18.86
N PHE A 117 3.68 -1.56 -18.78
CA PHE A 117 3.38 -2.43 -19.92
C PHE A 117 2.71 -1.68 -21.07
N TYR A 118 1.80 -0.74 -20.79
CA TYR A 118 1.18 0.07 -21.84
C TYR A 118 2.15 1.09 -22.46
N SER A 119 3.22 1.46 -21.74
CA SER A 119 4.30 2.31 -22.28
C SER A 119 5.29 1.57 -23.18
N ILE A 120 5.20 0.24 -23.31
CA ILE A 120 6.10 -0.52 -24.19
C ILE A 120 5.70 -0.27 -25.65
N PRO A 121 6.60 0.27 -26.50
CA PRO A 121 6.32 0.52 -27.91
C PRO A 121 6.01 -0.79 -28.65
N PRO A 122 5.07 -0.79 -29.61
CA PRO A 122 4.71 -1.98 -30.37
C PRO A 122 5.86 -2.50 -31.25
N GLU A 123 6.86 -1.68 -31.58
CA GLU A 123 8.01 -2.12 -32.39
C GLU A 123 8.95 -3.09 -31.63
N LEU A 124 8.90 -3.09 -30.30
CA LEU A 124 9.66 -4.00 -29.43
C LEU A 124 8.84 -5.26 -29.06
N SER A 125 7.66 -5.45 -29.66
CA SER A 125 6.80 -6.59 -29.37
C SER A 125 7.25 -7.83 -30.15
N ILE A 126 7.49 -8.93 -29.41
CA ILE A 126 7.86 -10.23 -29.97
C ILE A 126 6.58 -10.88 -30.51
N ALA A 127 6.64 -11.64 -31.61
CA ALA A 127 5.47 -12.26 -32.26
C ALA A 127 4.62 -13.21 -31.37
N GLY A 128 5.13 -13.63 -30.21
CA GLY A 128 4.39 -14.39 -29.20
C GLY A 128 3.79 -13.56 -28.06
N PHE A 129 4.03 -12.25 -28.04
CA PHE A 129 3.52 -11.33 -27.03
C PHE A 129 2.15 -10.77 -27.47
N ASP A 130 1.16 -11.65 -27.48
CA ASP A 130 -0.22 -11.28 -27.79
C ASP A 130 -0.78 -10.38 -26.66
N ARG A 131 -1.67 -9.44 -27.00
CA ARG A 131 -2.38 -8.59 -26.03
C ARG A 131 -3.12 -9.43 -24.97
N GLY A 132 -3.53 -10.66 -25.32
CA GLY A 132 -4.09 -11.63 -24.39
C GLY A 132 -3.14 -12.09 -23.27
N LEU A 133 -1.83 -12.19 -23.53
CA LEU A 133 -0.84 -12.57 -22.51
C LEU A 133 -0.75 -11.51 -21.41
N LEU A 134 -0.64 -10.24 -21.82
CA LEU A 134 -0.60 -9.09 -20.91
C LEU A 134 -1.82 -9.03 -20.00
N LEU A 135 -2.98 -9.26 -20.59
CA LEU A 135 -4.26 -9.28 -19.91
C LEU A 135 -4.30 -10.33 -18.80
N TYR A 136 -3.89 -11.57 -19.08
CA TYR A 136 -3.82 -12.62 -18.07
C TYR A 136 -2.83 -12.28 -16.95
N VAL A 137 -1.66 -11.76 -17.28
CA VAL A 137 -0.65 -11.37 -16.28
C VAL A 137 -1.16 -10.28 -15.35
N ILE A 138 -1.81 -9.27 -15.93
CA ILE A 138 -2.36 -8.16 -15.19
C ILE A 138 -3.54 -8.60 -14.32
N LEU A 139 -4.48 -9.35 -14.87
CA LEU A 139 -5.65 -9.84 -14.14
C LEU A 139 -5.23 -10.74 -12.97
N ALA A 140 -4.33 -11.70 -13.21
CA ALA A 140 -3.81 -12.59 -12.17
C ALA A 140 -3.07 -11.82 -11.08
N SER A 141 -2.26 -10.82 -11.43
CA SER A 141 -1.56 -9.97 -10.46
C SER A 141 -2.53 -9.14 -9.62
N ASN A 142 -3.61 -8.63 -10.21
CA ASN A 142 -4.62 -7.83 -9.49
C ASN A 142 -5.41 -8.71 -8.51
N VAL A 143 -5.80 -9.92 -8.93
CA VAL A 143 -6.47 -10.90 -8.05
C VAL A 143 -5.53 -11.32 -6.92
N TYR A 144 -4.26 -11.63 -7.22
CA TYR A 144 -3.26 -11.98 -6.22
C TYR A 144 -3.07 -10.85 -5.18
N MET A 145 -2.98 -9.59 -5.64
CA MET A 145 -2.89 -8.42 -4.76
C MET A 145 -4.14 -8.26 -3.89
N ALA A 146 -5.34 -8.36 -4.49
CA ALA A 146 -6.61 -8.23 -3.78
C ALA A 146 -6.73 -9.30 -2.69
N TRP A 147 -6.41 -10.56 -3.02
CA TRP A 147 -6.37 -11.66 -2.07
C TRP A 147 -5.37 -11.43 -0.94
N GLY A 148 -4.17 -10.93 -1.27
CA GLY A 148 -3.14 -10.57 -0.28
C GLY A 148 -3.58 -9.45 0.68
N MET A 149 -4.32 -8.45 0.20
CA MET A 149 -4.84 -7.36 1.05
C MET A 149 -5.96 -7.85 1.99
N VAL A 150 -6.86 -8.70 1.50
CA VAL A 150 -7.95 -9.26 2.32
C VAL A 150 -7.37 -10.14 3.43
N ARG A 151 -6.42 -11.02 3.11
CA ARG A 151 -5.81 -11.93 4.10
C ARG A 151 -4.90 -11.24 5.12
N ASN A 152 -4.26 -10.12 4.76
CA ASN A 152 -3.42 -9.37 5.70
C ASN A 152 -4.19 -8.39 6.60
N ARG A 153 -5.45 -8.05 6.27
CA ARG A 153 -6.28 -7.17 7.09
C ARG A 153 -6.60 -7.81 8.45
N SER A 154 -6.96 -9.10 8.45
CA SER A 154 -7.27 -9.85 9.70
C SER A 154 -6.07 -9.97 10.64
N LEU A 155 -4.86 -10.14 10.11
CA LEU A 155 -3.62 -10.25 10.89
C LEU A 155 -3.20 -8.97 11.62
N SER A 156 -3.73 -7.81 11.19
CA SER A 156 -3.43 -6.51 11.82
C SER A 156 -4.46 -6.15 12.88
N GLU A 157 -5.75 -6.42 12.62
CA GLU A 157 -6.84 -6.22 13.60
C GLU A 157 -6.68 -7.11 14.84
N ASP A 158 -6.28 -8.39 14.67
CA ASP A 158 -6.05 -9.32 15.78
C ASP A 158 -4.94 -8.87 16.74
N LYS A 159 -3.91 -8.18 16.23
CA LYS A 159 -2.79 -7.72 17.06
C LYS A 159 -3.17 -6.50 17.90
N THR A 160 -3.94 -5.58 17.31
CA THR A 160 -4.48 -4.42 18.03
C THR A 160 -5.48 -4.85 19.09
N LEU A 161 -6.38 -5.79 18.80
CA LEU A 161 -7.33 -6.30 19.80
C LEU A 161 -6.63 -7.04 20.93
N ARG A 162 -5.61 -7.84 20.64
CA ARG A 162 -4.82 -8.51 21.68
C ARG A 162 -4.05 -7.54 22.57
N GLN A 163 -3.51 -6.45 22.03
CA GLN A 163 -2.89 -5.40 22.84
C GLN A 163 -3.91 -4.71 23.76
N VAL A 164 -5.08 -4.34 23.23
CA VAL A 164 -6.12 -3.67 24.02
C VAL A 164 -6.69 -4.60 25.11
N LEU A 165 -6.88 -5.88 24.82
CA LEU A 165 -7.32 -6.87 25.82
C LEU A 165 -6.25 -7.13 26.89
N GLN A 166 -4.97 -7.03 26.53
CA GLN A 166 -3.86 -7.22 27.47
C GLN A 166 -3.66 -6.00 28.37
N GLU A 167 -3.90 -4.78 27.86
CA GLU A 167 -3.98 -3.57 28.69
C GLU A 167 -5.21 -3.60 29.60
N THR A 168 -6.39 -3.95 29.08
CA THR A 168 -7.65 -3.97 29.86
C THR A 168 -7.67 -5.10 30.88
N GLY A 169 -7.10 -6.27 30.56
CA GLY A 169 -7.02 -7.42 31.49
C GLY A 169 -5.95 -7.27 32.58
N SER A 170 -5.11 -6.23 32.51
CA SER A 170 -4.15 -5.89 33.58
C SER A 170 -4.71 -4.92 34.62
N VAL A 171 -5.94 -4.41 34.41
CA VAL A 171 -6.66 -3.59 35.39
C VAL A 171 -7.68 -4.46 36.10
N ASP A 172 -7.31 -4.88 37.31
CA ASP A 172 -8.13 -5.68 38.23
C ASP A 172 -9.47 -4.98 38.54
N PRO A 173 -10.64 -5.64 38.37
CA PRO A 173 -11.96 -5.07 38.68
C PRO A 173 -12.25 -4.83 40.17
N GLY A 174 -11.24 -4.90 41.05
CA GLY A 174 -11.41 -4.96 42.50
C GLY A 174 -11.30 -3.65 43.28
N ALA A 175 -10.92 -2.52 42.69
CA ALA A 175 -10.78 -1.25 43.41
C ALA A 175 -11.82 -0.23 42.95
N GLY A 176 -13.05 -0.40 43.45
CA GLY A 176 -14.11 0.61 43.35
C GLY A 176 -13.76 1.90 44.12
N PRO A 177 -14.28 3.06 43.70
CA PRO A 177 -13.93 4.35 44.30
C PRO A 177 -14.84 4.66 45.49
N ASP A 178 -14.71 3.92 46.60
CA ASP A 178 -15.45 4.20 47.84
C ASP A 178 -14.51 4.19 49.06
N SER A 179 -13.65 5.21 49.15
CA SER A 179 -13.13 5.70 50.43
C SER A 179 -12.69 7.16 50.26
N VAL A 180 -13.68 8.05 50.26
CA VAL A 180 -13.47 9.46 50.54
C VAL A 180 -13.10 9.55 52.02
N ASP A 181 -11.80 9.68 52.32
CA ASP A 181 -11.37 10.11 53.65
C ASP A 181 -11.38 11.64 53.74
N PRO A 182 -11.87 12.20 54.86
CA PRO A 182 -12.16 13.61 54.99
C PRO A 182 -10.88 14.42 55.20
N VAL A 183 -10.86 15.62 54.62
CA VAL A 183 -9.90 16.68 54.95
C VAL A 183 -9.98 16.96 56.46
N GLY A 184 -8.90 16.64 57.18
CA GLY A 184 -8.70 16.97 58.58
C GLY A 184 -7.60 18.03 58.71
N ASP A 185 -7.98 19.18 59.27
CA ASP A 185 -7.13 20.29 59.67
C ASP A 185 -5.92 19.85 60.52
N LYS A 186 -4.73 20.38 60.21
CA LYS A 186 -3.87 21.17 61.11
C LYS A 186 -2.92 22.05 60.30
#